data_AF-A0A857GLD1-F1
#
_entry.id   AF-A0A857GLD1-F1
#
_cell.length_a   1.000
_cell.length_b   1.000
_cell.length_c   1.000
_cell.angle_alpha   90.00
_cell.angle_beta   90.00
_cell.angle_gamma   90.00
#
_symmetry.space_group_name_H-M   'P 1'
#
loop_
_entity.id
_entity.type
_entity.pdbx_description
1 polymer ?
#
loop_
_entity_poly.entity_id
_entity_poly.type
_entity_poly.pdbx_seq_one_letter_code
_entity_poly.pdbx_strand_id
1 'polypeptide(L)'
;MDYKATLWRKALERRGWKRLDKYKLPNGLIDFHVIHRGQLYSGRCIGAYPAGDFTQPGSIAYVIGRRDLMTEGVWRLSNGGQIGMNARELPYRA
;
A
#
# COMPACT_ATOMS: atom_id res chain seq x y z
N MET A 1 10.95 4.71 -14.52
CA MET A 1 9.93 3.74 -14.05
C MET A 1 10.67 2.57 -13.45
N ASP A 2 10.43 2.21 -12.19
CA ASP A 2 11.15 1.12 -11.53
C ASP A 2 10.59 -0.24 -12.00
N TYR A 3 11.39 -0.94 -12.83
CA TYR A 3 11.02 -2.22 -13.42
C TYR A 3 10.77 -3.30 -12.37
N LYS A 4 11.55 -3.33 -11.27
CA LYS A 4 11.38 -4.32 -10.21
C LYS A 4 10.09 -4.06 -9.42
N ALA A 5 9.78 -2.81 -9.11
CA ALA A 5 8.51 -2.43 -8.49
C ALA A 5 7.30 -2.80 -9.39
N THR A 6 7.44 -2.65 -10.71
CA THR A 6 6.39 -3.03 -11.66
C THR A 6 6.16 -4.55 -11.66
N LEU A 7 7.24 -5.35 -11.69
CA LEU A 7 7.15 -6.81 -11.63
C LEU A 7 6.54 -7.29 -10.30
N TRP A 8 6.94 -6.67 -9.20
CA TRP A 8 6.36 -6.90 -7.87
C TRP A 8 4.84 -6.72 -7.87
N ARG A 9 4.36 -5.56 -8.33
CA ARG A 9 2.93 -5.26 -8.43
C ARG A 9 2.22 -6.33 -9.26
N LYS A 10 2.73 -6.62 -10.47
CA LYS A 10 2.14 -7.64 -11.35
C LYS A 10 2.08 -9.02 -10.71
N ALA A 11 3.08 -9.38 -9.89
CA ALA A 11 3.07 -10.64 -9.15
C ALA A 11 1.98 -10.67 -8.08
N LEU A 12 1.75 -9.57 -7.38
CA LEU A 12 0.65 -9.46 -6.40
C LEU A 12 -0.73 -9.43 -7.07
N GLU A 13 -0.87 -8.75 -8.21
CA GLU A 13 -2.13 -8.77 -8.97
C GLU A 13 -2.55 -10.17 -9.39
N ARG A 14 -1.59 -10.99 -9.85
CA ARG A 14 -1.83 -12.41 -10.15
C ARG A 14 -2.29 -13.22 -8.94
N ARG A 15 -2.09 -12.71 -7.72
CA ARG A 15 -2.55 -13.31 -6.45
C ARG A 15 -3.83 -12.66 -5.92
N GLY A 16 -4.57 -11.93 -6.76
CA GLY A 16 -5.85 -11.32 -6.41
C GLY A 16 -5.73 -9.96 -5.72
N TRP A 17 -4.55 -9.35 -5.69
CA TRP A 17 -4.41 -7.97 -5.20
C TRP A 17 -4.87 -6.98 -6.28
N LYS A 18 -5.42 -5.85 -5.84
CA LYS A 18 -5.91 -4.76 -6.69
C LYS A 18 -4.96 -3.58 -6.61
N ARG A 19 -4.78 -2.89 -7.74
CA ARG A 19 -3.99 -1.66 -7.79
C ARG A 19 -4.61 -0.56 -6.92
N LEU A 20 -3.76 0.15 -6.20
CA LEU A 20 -4.19 1.26 -5.37
C LEU A 20 -4.57 2.49 -6.19
N ASP A 21 -3.85 2.78 -7.27
CA ASP A 21 -4.09 3.94 -8.14
C ASP A 21 -5.32 3.77 -9.05
N LYS A 22 -5.62 2.55 -9.48
CA LYS A 22 -6.71 2.25 -10.42
C LYS A 22 -8.07 2.00 -9.76
N TYR A 23 -8.09 1.36 -8.58
CA TYR A 23 -9.34 0.93 -7.96
C TYR A 23 -9.71 1.81 -6.76
N LYS A 24 -11.02 2.03 -6.59
CA LYS A 24 -11.55 2.69 -5.39
C LYS A 24 -11.33 1.78 -4.17
N LEU A 25 -10.94 2.39 -3.05
CA LEU A 25 -10.82 1.66 -1.80
C LEU A 25 -12.22 1.41 -1.19
N PRO A 26 -12.47 0.22 -0.63
CA PRO A 26 -13.75 -0.12 -0.05
C PRO A 26 -13.92 0.52 1.34
N ASN A 27 -15.16 0.62 1.79
CA ASN A 27 -15.52 0.93 3.18
C ASN A 27 -15.34 -0.34 4.06
N GLY A 28 -14.12 -0.89 4.08
CA GLY A 28 -13.81 -2.12 4.79
C GLY A 28 -12.33 -2.26 5.09
N LEU A 29 -11.99 -3.24 5.94
CA LEU A 29 -10.61 -3.52 6.30
C LEU A 29 -9.88 -4.10 5.09
N ILE A 30 -8.75 -3.50 4.75
CA ILE A 30 -7.87 -3.93 3.65
C ILE A 30 -6.49 -4.27 4.19
N ASP A 31 -5.85 -5.27 3.58
CA ASP A 31 -4.40 -5.38 3.60
C ASP A 31 -3.85 -4.50 2.47
N PHE A 32 -2.77 -3.77 2.71
CA PHE A 32 -2.11 -2.97 1.68
C PHE A 32 -0.60 -3.17 1.66
N HIS A 33 -0.04 -2.95 0.48
CA HIS A 33 1.39 -2.80 0.27
C HIS A 33 1.63 -1.60 -0.65
N VAL A 34 2.49 -0.67 -0.23
CA VAL A 34 2.80 0.55 -0.97
C VAL A 34 4.31 0.77 -0.99
N ILE A 35 4.84 0.96 -2.19
CA ILE A 35 6.22 1.39 -2.40
C ILE A 35 6.24 2.91 -2.49
N HIS A 36 6.94 3.54 -1.55
CA HIS A 36 7.08 4.99 -1.48
C HIS A 36 8.49 5.33 -1.00
N ARG A 37 9.16 6.26 -1.69
CA ARG A 37 10.53 6.74 -1.35
C ARG A 37 11.54 5.63 -1.02
N GLY A 38 11.55 4.56 -1.80
CA GLY A 38 12.49 3.44 -1.62
C GLY A 38 12.18 2.50 -0.44
N GLN A 39 11.02 2.65 0.19
CA GLN A 39 10.54 1.78 1.27
C GLN A 39 9.26 1.05 0.86
N LEU A 40 9.07 -0.15 1.39
CA LEU A 40 7.85 -0.92 1.29
C LEU A 40 7.06 -0.78 2.60
N TYR A 41 5.95 -0.07 2.52
CA TYR A 41 4.96 0.07 3.57
C TYR A 41 3.94 -1.06 3.45
N SER A 42 3.75 -1.82 4.52
CA SER A 42 2.82 -2.96 4.55
C SER A 42 1.96 -2.87 5.79
N GLY A 43 0.65 -3.01 5.64
CA GLY A 43 -0.23 -2.81 6.78
C GLY A 43 -1.68 -3.17 6.52
N ARG A 44 -2.50 -2.79 7.49
CA ARG A 44 -3.96 -2.87 7.46
C ARG A 44 -4.57 -1.54 7.82
N CYS A 45 -5.64 -1.19 7.13
CA CYS A 45 -6.44 -0.02 7.45
C CYS A 45 -7.88 -0.18 6.94
N ILE A 46 -8.77 0.70 7.37
CA ILE A 46 -10.06 0.87 6.69
C ILE A 46 -9.78 1.63 5.40
N GLY A 47 -10.11 1.05 4.25
CA GLY A 47 -9.71 1.60 2.95
C GLY A 47 -10.25 3.01 2.69
N ALA A 48 -11.51 3.26 3.01
CA ALA A 48 -12.13 4.58 2.85
C ALA A 48 -11.75 5.59 3.93
N TYR A 49 -11.28 5.11 5.08
CA TYR A 49 -10.96 5.94 6.25
C TYR A 49 -9.62 5.47 6.86
N PRO A 50 -8.51 5.64 6.14
CA PRO A 50 -7.21 5.24 6.67
C PRO A 50 -6.88 6.10 7.91
N ALA A 51 -6.39 5.44 8.96
CA ALA A 51 -6.08 6.12 10.21
C ALA A 51 -4.83 7.01 10.10
N GLY A 52 -4.81 8.12 10.85
CA GLY A 52 -3.65 9.01 10.96
C GLY A 52 -3.74 10.28 10.13
N ASP A 53 -2.61 10.98 10.02
CA ASP A 53 -2.51 12.32 9.40
C ASP A 53 -2.07 12.24 7.92
N PHE A 54 -2.85 12.83 7.02
CA PHE A 54 -2.56 12.87 5.56
C PHE A 54 -1.35 13.73 5.17
N THR A 55 -0.79 14.51 6.10
CA THR A 55 0.35 15.40 5.89
C THR A 55 1.65 14.84 6.47
N GLN A 56 1.57 13.93 7.44
CA GLN A 56 2.73 13.35 8.10
C GLN A 56 3.31 12.17 7.31
N PRO A 57 4.54 12.27 6.77
CA PRO A 57 5.19 11.16 6.10
C PRO A 57 5.29 9.94 7.01
N GLY A 58 4.92 8.76 6.49
CA GLY A 58 4.97 7.50 7.24
C GLY A 58 3.72 7.20 8.07
N SER A 59 2.69 8.05 8.06
CA SER A 59 1.37 7.66 8.54
C SER A 59 0.64 6.78 7.49
N ILE A 60 -0.35 5.99 7.93
CA ILE A 60 -1.16 5.18 7.03
C ILE A 60 -1.97 6.07 6.07
N ALA A 61 -2.63 7.11 6.61
CA ALA A 61 -3.39 8.08 5.83
C ALA A 61 -2.54 8.76 4.75
N TYR A 62 -1.31 9.16 5.08
CA TYR A 62 -0.38 9.74 4.12
C TYR A 62 -0.02 8.75 3.01
N VAL A 63 0.37 7.52 3.36
CA VAL A 63 0.80 6.50 2.39
C VAL A 63 -0.34 6.05 1.46
N ILE A 64 -1.55 5.91 1.99
CA ILE A 64 -2.73 5.51 1.22
C ILE A 64 -3.33 6.68 0.41
N GLY A 65 -3.32 7.88 1.00
CA GLY A 65 -3.94 9.08 0.43
C GLY A 65 -3.09 9.76 -0.63
N ARG A 66 -1.76 9.80 -0.47
CA ARG A 66 -0.82 10.43 -1.40
C ARG A 66 -0.39 9.48 -2.52
N ARG A 67 -1.37 9.01 -3.29
CA ARG A 67 -1.17 8.13 -4.46
C ARG A 67 -0.29 8.77 -5.53
N ASP A 68 -0.27 10.10 -5.60
CA ASP A 68 0.59 10.90 -6.47
C ASP A 68 2.09 10.72 -6.17
N LEU A 69 2.44 10.38 -4.93
CA LEU A 69 3.83 10.20 -4.51
C LEU A 69 4.25 8.72 -4.43
N MET A 70 3.36 7.79 -4.77
CA MET A 70 3.61 6.36 -4.73
C MET A 70 4.35 5.91 -5.99
N THR A 71 5.32 5.01 -5.84
CA THR A 71 5.93 4.33 -6.99
C THR A 71 5.01 3.25 -7.51
N GLU A 72 4.59 2.33 -6.64
CA GLU A 72 3.64 1.25 -6.92
C GLU A 72 2.88 0.89 -5.63
N GLY A 73 1.65 0.41 -5.76
CA GLY A 73 0.91 -0.02 -4.57
C GLY A 73 -0.33 -0.83 -4.89
N VAL A 74 -0.65 -1.72 -3.96
CA VAL A 74 -1.74 -2.68 -4.09
C VAL A 74 -2.46 -2.86 -2.76
N TRP A 75 -3.69 -3.33 -2.85
CA TRP A 75 -4.54 -3.66 -1.71
C TRP A 75 -5.38 -4.90 -1.99
N ARG A 76 -5.89 -5.52 -0.94
CA ARG A 76 -6.94 -6.54 -1.01
C ARG A 76 -7.83 -6.45 0.22
N LEU A 77 -9.00 -7.06 0.19
CA LEU A 77 -9.81 -7.21 1.40
C LEU A 77 -9.03 -8.05 2.43
N SER A 78 -9.07 -7.60 3.68
CA SER A 78 -8.44 -8.30 4.79
C SER A 78 -9.39 -9.36 5.35
N ASN A 79 -8.82 -10.44 5.88
CA ASN A 79 -9.58 -11.47 6.60
C ASN A 79 -9.77 -11.13 8.10
N GLY A 80 -9.41 -9.91 8.52
CA GLY A 80 -9.44 -9.45 9.90
C GLY A 80 -8.07 -9.11 10.47
N GLY A 81 -8.06 -8.67 11.73
CA GLY A 81 -6.84 -8.33 12.47
C GLY A 81 -6.74 -6.84 12.84
N GLN A 82 -5.59 -6.47 13.40
CA GLN A 82 -5.36 -5.11 13.88
C GLN A 82 -4.92 -4.16 12.75
N ILE A 83 -5.38 -2.91 12.84
CA ILE A 83 -4.92 -1.79 12.01
C ILE A 83 -3.50 -1.44 12.45
N GLY A 84 -2.65 -1.17 11.48
CA GLY A 84 -1.25 -0.86 11.72
C GLY A 84 -0.45 -0.94 10.43
N MET A 85 0.78 -0.46 10.48
CA MET A 85 1.66 -0.46 9.34
C MET A 85 3.09 -0.62 9.79
N ASN A 86 3.83 -1.40 9.03
CA ASN A 86 5.27 -1.52 9.16
C ASN A 86 5.93 -1.00 7.88
N ALA A 87 7.06 -0.33 8.05
CA ALA A 87 7.91 0.09 6.96
C ALA A 87 9.17 -0.77 6.97
N ARG A 88 9.57 -1.26 5.80
CA ARG A 88 10.86 -1.93 5.61
C ARG A 88 11.50 -1.43 4.34
N GLU A 89 12.80 -1.65 4.23
CA GLU A 89 13.49 -1.42 2.97
C GLU A 89 12.89 -2.30 1.87
N LEU A 90 12.97 -1.82 0.63
CA LEU A 90 12.47 -2.57 -0.51
C LEU A 90 13.07 -3.99 -0.53
N PRO A 91 12.25 -5.03 -0.76
CA PRO A 91 12.70 -6.42 -0.78
C PRO A 91 13.61 -6.76 -1.99
N TYR A 92 14.04 -5.74 -2.76
CA TYR A 92 14.88 -5.87 -3.95
C TYR A 92 16.31 -5.39 -3.74
N ARG A 93 16.72 -5.09 -2.50
CA ARG A 93 18.14 -4.92 -2.18
C ARG A 93 18.88 -6.23 -2.52
N ALA A 94 20.01 -6.02 -3.18
CA ALA A 94 20.76 -6.98 -4.00
C ALA A 94 21.04 -8.33 -3.34
#